data_AF-A0A662SFZ1-F1
#
_entry.id   AF-A0A662SFZ1-F1
#
_cell.length_a   1.000
_cell.length_b   1.000
_cell.length_c   1.000
_cell.angle_alpha   90.00
_cell.angle_beta   90.00
_cell.angle_gamma   90.00
#
_symmetry.space_group_name_H-M   'P 1'
#
loop_
_entity.id
_entity.type
_entity.pdbx_description
1 polymer ?
#
loop_
_entity_poly.entity_id
_entity_poly.type
_entity_poly.pdbx_seq_one_letter_code
_entity_poly.pdbx_strand_id
1 'polypeptide(L)'
;MKTLVSAELTKVGEKFIHAGMANVCKKCRLKKVCMGNLKIGRIYKIVKIYDKIFPCEIYGSVKLAEVEPAPLLIAYPSSKVISNALMTYSQIPCDISDCEYFGYCGKVRGLKEGDKFKIVKVAIEKIRCRKGYDLKLLEVQPIV
;
A
#
# COMPACT_ATOMS: atom_id res chain seq x y z
N MET A 1 -3.66 -1.56 13.53
CA MET A 1 -4.94 -2.31 13.45
C MET A 1 -4.67 -3.81 13.50
N LYS A 2 -5.58 -4.65 14.02
CA LYS A 2 -5.39 -6.12 14.07
C LYS A 2 -5.99 -6.82 12.86
N THR A 3 -5.30 -7.82 12.34
CA THR A 3 -5.74 -8.66 11.21
C THR A 3 -5.11 -10.06 11.26
N LEU A 4 -5.48 -10.94 10.32
CA LEU A 4 -4.86 -12.24 10.09
C LEU A 4 -4.01 -12.18 8.82
N VAL A 5 -2.76 -12.62 8.91
CA VAL A 5 -1.81 -12.72 7.78
C VAL A 5 -1.41 -14.17 7.56
N SER A 6 -0.98 -14.53 6.35
CA SER A 6 -0.41 -15.86 6.08
C SER A 6 0.66 -16.20 7.13
N ALA A 7 0.69 -17.44 7.62
CA ALA A 7 1.71 -17.85 8.57
C ALA A 7 3.14 -17.81 7.99
N GLU A 8 3.27 -17.71 6.66
CA GLU A 8 4.52 -17.49 5.93
C GLU A 8 5.05 -16.05 6.10
N LEU A 9 4.16 -15.08 6.37
CA LEU A 9 4.55 -13.70 6.68
C LEU A 9 4.99 -13.62 8.14
N THR A 10 6.28 -13.86 8.35
CA THR A 10 6.87 -14.12 9.68
C THR A 10 7.68 -12.94 10.22
N LYS A 11 7.85 -11.86 9.44
CA LYS A 11 8.75 -10.77 9.81
C LYS A 11 8.03 -9.44 9.98
N VAL A 12 8.33 -8.76 11.09
CA VAL A 12 7.95 -7.35 11.27
C VAL A 12 8.63 -6.53 10.16
N GLY A 13 7.86 -5.64 9.53
CA GLY A 13 8.28 -4.83 8.39
C GLY A 13 7.85 -5.38 7.02
N GLU A 14 7.44 -6.65 6.93
CA GLU A 14 6.89 -7.19 5.67
C GLU A 14 5.61 -6.46 5.26
N LYS A 15 5.49 -6.23 3.95
CA LYS A 15 4.37 -5.51 3.34
C LYS A 15 3.51 -6.47 2.51
N PHE A 16 2.21 -6.29 2.55
CA PHE A 16 1.27 -7.03 1.71
C PHE A 16 0.15 -6.12 1.20
N ILE A 17 -0.42 -6.47 0.04
CA ILE A 17 -1.58 -5.78 -0.51
C ILE A 17 -2.86 -6.54 -0.14
N HIS A 18 -3.87 -5.84 0.36
CA HIS A 18 -5.19 -6.43 0.57
C HIS A 18 -5.95 -6.47 -0.76
N ALA A 19 -5.87 -7.61 -1.47
CA ALA A 19 -6.51 -7.78 -2.79
C ALA A 19 -8.04 -7.95 -2.74
N GLY A 20 -8.62 -8.07 -1.53
CA GLY A 20 -10.05 -8.32 -1.34
C GLY A 20 -10.35 -9.77 -0.95
N MET A 21 -11.62 -10.13 -1.07
CA MET A 21 -12.17 -11.38 -0.53
C MET A 21 -12.30 -12.45 -1.61
N ALA A 22 -11.77 -13.65 -1.35
CA ALA A 22 -12.02 -14.84 -2.16
C ALA A 22 -13.41 -15.46 -1.87
N ASN A 23 -13.94 -16.29 -2.78
CA ASN A 23 -15.26 -16.91 -2.61
C ASN A 23 -15.38 -17.76 -1.33
N VAL A 24 -14.35 -18.55 -1.02
CA VAL A 24 -14.29 -19.38 0.21
C VAL A 24 -14.43 -18.55 1.49
N CYS A 25 -13.90 -17.31 1.49
CA CYS A 25 -13.97 -16.43 2.64
C CYS A 25 -15.39 -15.93 2.95
N LYS A 26 -16.35 -16.03 2.02
CA LYS A 26 -17.73 -15.55 2.24
C LYS A 26 -18.41 -16.24 3.43
N LYS A 27 -18.12 -17.51 3.67
CA LYS A 27 -18.66 -18.34 4.76
C LYS A 27 -17.71 -18.50 5.95
N CYS A 28 -16.54 -17.87 5.92
CA CYS A 28 -15.51 -18.05 6.93
C CYS A 28 -15.84 -17.32 8.24
N ARG A 29 -15.76 -18.02 9.38
CA ARG A 29 -15.95 -17.44 10.73
C ARG A 29 -14.93 -16.34 11.09
N LEU A 30 -13.73 -16.41 10.50
CA LEU A 30 -12.64 -15.45 10.75
C LEU A 30 -12.71 -14.21 9.84
N LYS A 31 -13.67 -14.16 8.90
CA LYS A 31 -13.81 -13.08 7.90
C LYS A 31 -13.72 -11.68 8.51
N LYS A 32 -14.43 -11.44 9.61
CA LYS A 32 -14.50 -10.12 10.26
C LYS A 32 -13.14 -9.65 10.75
N VAL A 33 -12.37 -10.51 11.41
CA VAL A 33 -11.03 -10.14 11.91
C VAL A 33 -9.98 -10.15 10.78
N CYS A 34 -10.10 -11.06 9.81
CA CYS A 34 -9.16 -11.17 8.70
C CYS A 34 -9.23 -9.99 7.73
N MET A 35 -10.42 -9.44 7.48
CA MET A 35 -10.61 -8.45 6.41
C MET A 35 -11.36 -7.18 6.85
N GLY A 36 -12.08 -7.20 7.97
CA GLY A 36 -12.96 -6.09 8.36
C GLY A 36 -12.25 -4.77 8.62
N ASN A 37 -10.96 -4.82 8.97
CA ASN A 37 -10.13 -3.63 9.22
C ASN A 37 -9.32 -3.18 7.99
N LEU A 38 -9.35 -3.92 6.89
CA LEU A 38 -8.51 -3.69 5.72
C LEU A 38 -9.33 -3.13 4.56
N LYS A 39 -8.79 -2.13 3.87
CA LYS A 39 -9.37 -1.56 2.65
C LYS A 39 -8.77 -2.24 1.43
N ILE A 40 -9.61 -2.59 0.46
CA ILE A 40 -9.19 -3.27 -0.77
C ILE A 40 -8.27 -2.37 -1.60
N GLY A 41 -7.17 -2.94 -2.09
CA GLY A 41 -6.16 -2.27 -2.90
C GLY A 41 -5.15 -1.47 -2.07
N ARG A 42 -5.15 -1.59 -0.74
CA ARG A 42 -4.18 -0.93 0.16
C ARG A 42 -3.03 -1.84 0.52
N ILE A 43 -1.87 -1.23 0.73
CA ILE A 43 -0.67 -1.91 1.18
C ILE A 43 -0.51 -1.64 2.67
N TYR A 44 -0.32 -2.71 3.42
CA TYR A 44 -0.12 -2.69 4.86
C TYR A 44 1.24 -3.25 5.20
N LYS A 45 1.86 -2.73 6.26
CA LYS A 45 3.10 -3.22 6.85
C LYS A 45 2.79 -3.90 8.18
N ILE A 46 3.41 -5.05 8.42
CA ILE A 46 3.32 -5.74 9.72
C ILE A 46 4.16 -5.00 10.74
N VAL A 47 3.55 -4.62 11.87
CA VAL A 47 4.24 -3.99 13.00
C VAL A 47 4.40 -4.93 14.19
N LYS A 48 3.55 -5.97 14.28
CA LYS A 48 3.65 -7.00 15.32
C LYS A 48 3.02 -8.30 14.84
N ILE A 49 3.61 -9.43 15.21
CA ILE A 49 3.07 -10.78 14.98
C ILE A 49 2.83 -11.43 16.33
N TYR A 50 1.73 -12.18 16.44
CA TYR A 50 1.40 -12.96 17.63
C TYR A 50 1.51 -14.45 17.33
N ASP A 51 1.74 -15.25 18.37
CA ASP A 51 1.89 -16.71 18.26
C ASP A 51 0.57 -17.44 17.99
N LYS A 52 -0.56 -16.73 18.01
CA LYS A 52 -1.88 -17.31 17.81
C LYS A 52 -2.11 -17.65 16.33
N ILE A 53 -2.15 -18.95 16.03
CA ILE A 53 -2.37 -19.51 14.69
C ILE A 53 -3.83 -19.95 14.54
N PHE A 54 -4.38 -19.79 13.34
CA PHE A 54 -5.70 -20.26 12.96
C PHE A 54 -5.66 -20.99 11.61
N PRO A 55 -6.53 -21.99 11.39
CA PRO A 55 -6.64 -22.65 10.09
C PRO A 55 -7.23 -21.71 9.03
N CYS A 56 -6.74 -21.84 7.79
CA CYS A 56 -7.22 -21.09 6.64
C CYS A 56 -7.23 -21.97 5.38
N GLU A 57 -8.34 -21.99 4.65
CA GLU A 57 -8.47 -22.79 3.42
C GLU A 57 -7.57 -22.31 2.27
N ILE A 58 -7.12 -21.05 2.30
CA ILE A 58 -6.31 -20.46 1.22
C ILE A 58 -4.82 -20.64 1.49
N TYR A 59 -4.38 -20.35 2.72
CA TYR A 59 -2.96 -20.31 3.08
C TYR A 59 -2.52 -21.49 3.97
N GLY A 60 -3.42 -22.45 4.22
CA GLY A 60 -3.27 -23.51 5.22
C GLY A 60 -3.41 -22.99 6.65
N SER A 61 -2.59 -22.00 7.03
CA SER A 61 -2.65 -21.35 8.33
C SER A 61 -2.38 -19.85 8.26
N VAL A 62 -2.97 -19.12 9.21
CA VAL A 62 -2.81 -17.67 9.35
C VAL A 62 -2.51 -17.30 10.80
N LYS A 63 -1.78 -16.21 11.02
CA LYS A 63 -1.43 -15.69 12.34
C LYS A 63 -2.08 -14.35 12.60
N LEU A 64 -2.40 -14.08 13.86
CA LEU A 64 -2.80 -12.74 14.28
C LEU A 64 -1.60 -11.79 14.18
N ALA A 65 -1.84 -10.61 13.61
CA ALA A 65 -0.84 -9.56 13.47
C ALA A 65 -1.46 -8.18 13.70
N GLU A 66 -0.65 -7.23 14.14
CA GLU A 66 -0.94 -5.81 14.00
C GLU A 66 -0.25 -5.26 12.77
N VAL A 67 -1.00 -4.44 12.03
CA VAL A 67 -0.57 -3.81 10.79
C VAL A 67 -0.91 -2.33 10.77
N GLU A 68 -0.21 -1.58 9.94
CA GLU A 68 -0.44 -0.16 9.66
C GLU A 68 -0.39 0.08 8.14
N PRO A 69 -1.04 1.13 7.59
CA PRO A 69 -0.83 1.51 6.20
C PRO A 69 0.66 1.72 5.93
N ALA A 70 1.20 1.04 4.92
CA ALA A 70 2.62 1.12 4.64
C ALA A 70 2.99 2.44 3.96
N PRO A 71 4.18 3.02 4.24
CA PRO A 71 4.76 4.04 3.39
C PRO A 71 4.94 3.52 1.96
N LEU A 72 4.67 4.40 0.98
CA LEU A 72 4.72 4.12 -0.45
C LEU A 72 5.64 5.11 -1.15
N LEU A 73 6.24 4.68 -2.26
CA LEU A 73 6.91 5.57 -3.19
C LEU A 73 5.93 6.00 -4.28
N ILE A 74 5.84 7.30 -4.53
CA ILE A 74 5.07 7.87 -5.65
C ILE A 74 5.90 8.93 -6.37
N ALA A 75 5.75 9.00 -7.68
CA ALA A 75 6.23 10.09 -8.49
C ALA A 75 5.12 11.15 -8.56
N TYR A 76 5.44 12.40 -8.21
CA TYR A 76 4.45 13.46 -8.05
C TYR A 76 4.95 14.79 -8.64
N PRO A 77 4.06 15.64 -9.21
CA PRO A 77 4.48 16.90 -9.82
C PRO A 77 5.18 17.82 -8.82
N SER A 78 6.39 18.27 -9.17
CA SER A 78 7.24 19.12 -8.33
C SER A 78 6.52 20.37 -7.85
N SER A 79 5.73 21.00 -8.73
CA SER A 79 4.94 22.21 -8.44
C SER A 79 3.83 22.02 -7.41
N LYS A 80 3.39 20.78 -7.16
CA LYS A 80 2.34 20.46 -6.19
C LYS A 80 2.90 19.99 -4.84
N VAL A 81 4.22 19.83 -4.71
CA VAL A 81 4.86 19.34 -3.49
C VAL A 81 4.90 20.46 -2.46
N ILE A 82 4.14 20.31 -1.39
CA ILE A 82 4.16 21.22 -0.24
C ILE A 82 4.59 20.43 0.98
N SER A 83 5.79 20.73 1.48
CA SER A 83 6.34 20.08 2.67
C SER A 83 5.39 20.24 3.86
N ASN A 84 5.21 19.16 4.63
CA ASN A 84 4.35 19.11 5.83
C ASN A 84 2.84 19.31 5.59
N ALA A 85 2.37 19.40 4.34
CA ALA A 85 0.95 19.49 4.04
C ALA A 85 0.29 18.11 3.88
N LEU A 86 -1.03 18.06 4.14
CA LEU A 86 -1.87 16.95 3.74
C LEU A 86 -2.19 17.07 2.26
N MET A 87 -1.69 16.15 1.45
CA MET A 87 -1.85 16.17 0.01
C MET A 87 -2.92 15.19 -0.45
N THR A 88 -3.44 15.43 -1.64
CA THR A 88 -4.41 14.55 -2.30
C THR A 88 -3.72 13.87 -3.48
N TYR A 89 -3.79 12.55 -3.54
CA TYR A 89 -3.26 11.76 -4.63
C TYR A 89 -4.07 11.99 -5.89
N SER A 90 -3.36 12.33 -6.94
CA SER A 90 -3.85 12.38 -8.31
C SER A 90 -2.94 11.53 -9.20
N GLN A 91 -3.51 10.56 -9.88
CA GLN A 91 -2.78 9.68 -10.78
C GLN A 91 -2.29 10.47 -11.99
N ILE A 92 -1.02 10.27 -12.35
CA ILE A 92 -0.45 10.89 -13.54
C ILE A 92 -0.78 10.00 -14.75
N PRO A 93 -1.48 10.52 -15.77
CA PRO A 93 -1.72 9.76 -17.00
C PRO A 93 -0.40 9.41 -17.68
N CYS A 94 -0.07 8.12 -17.73
CA CYS A 94 1.13 7.61 -18.38
C CYS A 94 0.80 6.26 -19.03
N ASP A 95 1.26 6.08 -20.25
CA ASP A 95 1.04 4.91 -21.12
C ASP A 95 2.36 4.16 -21.44
N ILE A 96 3.51 4.69 -21.00
CA ILE A 96 4.83 4.10 -21.22
C ILE A 96 5.08 3.03 -20.15
N SER A 97 4.61 1.81 -20.42
CA SER A 97 4.62 0.70 -19.46
C SER A 97 6.02 0.15 -19.14
N ASP A 98 7.00 0.35 -20.02
CA ASP A 98 8.41 -0.03 -19.88
C ASP A 98 9.28 1.07 -19.22
N CYS A 99 8.64 2.14 -18.72
CA CYS A 99 9.32 3.19 -17.97
C CYS A 99 9.68 2.71 -16.55
N GLU A 100 10.92 2.96 -16.13
CA GLU A 100 11.42 2.60 -14.79
C GLU A 100 10.57 3.21 -13.65
N TYR A 101 9.92 4.36 -13.91
CA TYR A 101 9.07 5.04 -12.94
C TYR A 101 7.58 4.75 -13.10
N PHE A 102 7.18 3.90 -14.04
CA PHE A 102 5.76 3.64 -14.35
C PHE A 102 4.96 3.18 -13.13
N GLY A 103 5.56 2.33 -12.28
CA GLY A 103 4.96 1.87 -11.02
C GLY A 103 4.78 2.95 -9.94
N TYR A 104 5.38 4.13 -10.12
CA TYR A 104 5.31 5.25 -9.17
C TYR A 104 4.46 6.42 -9.66
N CYS A 105 4.21 6.55 -10.98
CA CYS A 105 3.30 7.57 -11.53
C CYS A 105 2.07 6.95 -12.21
N GLY A 106 2.30 6.09 -13.20
CA GLY A 106 1.28 5.61 -14.14
C GLY A 106 0.41 4.48 -13.58
N LYS A 107 0.96 3.59 -12.75
CA LYS A 107 0.24 2.46 -12.15
C LYS A 107 0.64 2.21 -10.70
N VAL A 108 0.45 3.23 -9.87
CA VAL A 108 0.73 3.17 -8.44
C VAL A 108 -0.18 2.15 -7.76
N ARG A 109 0.42 1.28 -6.93
CA ARG A 109 -0.31 0.34 -6.07
C ARG A 109 -0.45 0.93 -4.66
N GLY A 110 -1.55 0.66 -3.97
CA GLY A 110 -1.75 1.09 -2.58
C GLY A 110 -2.46 2.45 -2.42
N LEU A 111 -2.53 3.25 -3.48
CA LEU A 111 -3.22 4.53 -3.55
C LEU A 111 -4.26 4.53 -4.69
N LYS A 112 -5.33 5.28 -4.49
CA LYS A 112 -6.46 5.51 -5.40
C LYS A 112 -6.66 7.02 -5.54
N GLU A 113 -7.24 7.43 -6.65
CA GLU A 113 -7.58 8.82 -6.91
C GLU A 113 -8.35 9.43 -5.74
N GLY A 114 -7.95 10.63 -5.30
CA GLY A 114 -8.57 11.35 -4.19
C GLY A 114 -8.06 10.99 -2.78
N ASP A 115 -7.20 9.97 -2.65
CA ASP A 115 -6.66 9.60 -1.35
C ASP A 115 -5.78 10.67 -0.73
N LYS A 116 -5.80 10.75 0.60
CA LYS A 116 -4.92 11.68 1.32
C LYS A 116 -3.61 11.02 1.71
N PHE A 117 -2.52 11.76 1.65
CA PHE A 117 -1.22 11.32 2.12
C PHE A 117 -0.40 12.47 2.68
N LYS A 118 0.58 12.14 3.51
CA LYS A 118 1.63 13.07 3.96
C LYS A 118 2.96 12.68 3.33
N ILE A 119 3.78 13.66 3.00
CA ILE A 119 5.15 13.40 2.56
C ILE A 119 5.98 13.01 3.79
N VAL A 120 6.65 11.87 3.71
CA VAL A 120 7.63 11.42 4.72
C VAL A 120 9.01 11.95 4.35
N LYS A 121 9.43 11.75 3.11
CA LYS A 121 10.69 12.28 2.57
C LYS A 121 10.66 12.40 1.06
N VAL A 122 11.52 13.27 0.53
CA VAL A 122 11.86 13.27 -0.90
C VAL A 122 12.91 12.19 -1.12
N ALA A 123 12.59 11.17 -1.91
CA ALA A 123 13.52 10.10 -2.25
C ALA A 123 14.42 10.49 -3.43
N ILE A 124 13.88 11.18 -4.43
CA ILE A 124 14.61 11.71 -5.58
C ILE A 124 14.03 13.08 -5.95
N GLU A 125 14.88 14.12 -5.96
CA GLU A 125 14.47 15.50 -6.26
C GLU A 125 13.98 15.71 -7.68
N LYS A 126 14.49 14.95 -8.65
CA LYS A 126 14.09 15.03 -10.06
C LYS A 126 14.22 13.68 -10.75
N ILE A 127 13.13 13.15 -11.28
CA ILE A 127 13.16 11.93 -12.10
C ILE A 127 13.19 12.27 -13.59
N ARG A 128 13.83 11.42 -14.40
CA ARG A 128 13.84 11.57 -15.86
C ARG A 128 12.56 10.99 -16.47
N CYS A 129 11.51 11.81 -16.57
CA CYS A 129 10.28 11.40 -17.22
C CYS A 129 10.42 11.45 -18.76
N ARG A 130 10.17 10.32 -19.44
CA ARG A 130 10.19 10.25 -20.93
C ARG A 130 9.11 11.12 -21.60
N LYS A 131 8.03 11.49 -20.87
CA LYS A 131 7.01 12.45 -21.31
C LYS A 131 7.33 13.92 -21.01
N GLY A 132 8.47 14.20 -20.38
CA GLY A 132 8.90 15.57 -20.05
C GLY A 132 8.25 16.18 -18.80
N TYR A 133 7.45 15.42 -18.03
CA TYR A 133 6.90 15.93 -16.78
C TYR A 133 7.98 16.18 -15.72
N ASP A 134 7.87 17.32 -15.03
CA ASP A 134 8.70 17.65 -13.86
C ASP A 134 8.14 16.97 -12.60
N LEU A 135 8.78 15.87 -12.21
CA LEU A 135 8.31 14.97 -11.17
C LEU A 135 9.42 14.72 -10.13
N LYS A 136 9.02 14.58 -8.87
CA LYS A 136 9.86 14.09 -7.76
C LYS A 136 9.41 12.70 -7.35
N LEU A 137 10.35 11.85 -6.91
CA LEU A 137 9.99 10.61 -6.22
C LEU A 137 9.90 10.88 -4.73
N LEU A 138 8.75 10.60 -4.14
CA LEU A 138 8.42 10.89 -2.75
C LEU A 138 8.12 9.59 -2.03
N GLU A 139 8.64 9.44 -0.81
CA GLU A 139 8.08 8.51 0.15
C GLU A 139 6.92 9.18 0.88
N VAL A 140 5.75 8.55 0.85
CA VAL A 140 4.51 9.11 1.39
C VAL A 140 3.85 8.14 2.34
N GLN A 141 3.20 8.69 3.37
CA GLN A 141 2.39 7.95 4.31
C GLN A 141 0.91 8.14 3.97
N PRO A 142 0.20 7.10 3.48
CA PRO A 142 -1.23 7.18 3.23
C PRO A 142 -2.02 7.43 4.52
N ILE A 143 -3.00 8.33 4.45
CA ILE A 143 -4.02 8.53 5.50
C ILE A 143 -5.31 7.89 5.00
N VAL A 144 -5.43 6.59 5.28
CA VAL A 144 -6.52 5.73 4.80
C VAL A 144 -7.34 5.18 5.95
#